data_AF-A0A5D3FY21-F1
#
_entry.id   AF-A0A5D3FY21-F1
#
_cell.length_a   1.000
_cell.length_b   1.000
_cell.length_c   1.000
_cell.angle_alpha   90.00
_cell.angle_beta   90.00
_cell.angle_gamma   90.00
#
_symmetry.space_group_name_H-M   'P 1'
#
loop_
_entity.id
_entity.type
_entity.pdbx_description
1 polymer ?
#
loop_
_entity_poly.entity_id
_entity_poly.type
_entity_poly.pdbx_seq_one_letter_code
_entity_poly.pdbx_strand_id
1 'polypeptide(L)' 'MSEDEWNRIIRSVKQGQLGPWTCPECDEYAVELGQRFAQGHVVERTLLCFACQAKVAAPA' A
#
# COMPACT_ATOMS: atom_id res chain seq x y z
N MET A 1 -4.12 12.85 1.99
CA MET A 1 -2.70 12.43 1.93
C MET A 1 -2.04 13.05 0.71
N SER A 2 -0.87 13.66 0.89
CA SER A 2 -0.09 14.20 -0.22
C SER A 2 0.70 13.10 -0.96
N GLU A 3 1.23 13.41 -2.15
CA GLU A 3 2.09 12.48 -2.87
C GLU A 3 3.37 12.14 -2.07
N ASP A 4 3.89 13.07 -1.28
CA ASP A 4 5.06 12.86 -0.43
C ASP A 4 4.79 11.84 0.68
N GLU A 5 3.58 11.87 1.23
CA GLU A 5 3.14 10.94 2.27
C GLU A 5 3.01 9.52 1.71
N TRP A 6 2.44 9.37 0.52
CA TRP A 6 2.46 8.12 -0.23
C TRP A 6 3.86 7.62 -0.52
N ASN A 7 4.78 8.50 -0.94
CA ASN A 7 6.16 8.12 -1.21
C ASN A 7 6.89 7.61 0.05
N ARG A 8 6.58 8.16 1.24
CA ARG A 8 7.10 7.64 2.52
C ARG A 8 6.58 6.25 2.83
N ILE A 9 5.27 6.03 2.67
CA ILE A 9 4.61 4.73 2.86
C ILE A 9 5.25 3.69 1.93
N ILE A 10 5.39 4.01 0.65
CA ILE A 10 5.99 3.12 -0.36
C ILE A 10 7.43 2.77 0.00
N ARG A 11 8.23 3.74 0.46
CA ARG A 11 9.62 3.48 0.88
C ARG A 11 9.68 2.54 2.08
N SER A 12 8.77 2.69 3.05
CA SER A 12 8.71 1.81 4.22
C SER A 12 8.38 0.36 3.82
N VAL A 13 7.36 0.15 2.98
CA VAL A 13 7.03 -1.18 2.42
C VAL A 13 8.23 -1.78 1.70
N LYS A 14 8.88 -1.03 0.80
CA LYS A 14 10.01 -1.53 -0.01
C LYS A 14 11.25 -1.90 0.83
N GLN A 15 11.40 -1.32 2.02
CA GLN A 15 12.49 -1.64 2.94
C GLN A 15 12.20 -2.88 3.80
N GLY A 16 11.08 -3.58 3.57
CA GLY A 16 10.70 -4.75 4.36
C GLY A 16 10.27 -4.39 5.78
N GLN A 17 10.07 -3.10 6.08
CA GLN A 17 9.37 -2.73 7.29
C GLN A 17 7.90 -3.10 7.07
N LEU A 18 7.41 -4.05 7.87
CA LEU A 18 5.99 -4.25 8.07
C LEU A 18 5.44 -2.89 8.51
N GLY A 19 4.84 -2.16 7.58
CA GLY A 19 4.17 -0.93 7.98
C GLY A 19 3.02 -1.26 8.93
N PRO A 20 2.46 -0.27 9.61
CA PRO A 20 1.41 -0.47 10.62
C PRO A 20 0.07 -0.94 10.02
N TRP A 21 0.06 -1.42 8.78
CA TRP A 21 -1.15 -1.68 8.01
C TRP A 21 -1.55 -3.13 8.16
N THR A 22 -2.49 -3.35 9.08
CA THR A 22 -3.16 -4.62 9.24
C THR A 22 -4.26 -4.75 8.18
N CYS A 23 -4.32 -5.90 7.49
CA CYS A 23 -5.43 -6.19 6.59
C CYS A 23 -6.72 -6.39 7.41
N PRO A 24 -7.83 -5.69 7.09
CA PRO A 24 -9.09 -5.84 7.83
C PRO A 24 -9.76 -7.21 7.64
N GLU A 25 -9.38 -7.96 6.61
CA GLU A 25 -9.99 -9.25 6.27
C GLU A 25 -9.29 -10.44 6.92
N CYS A 26 -7.99 -10.33 7.20
CA CYS A 26 -7.19 -11.46 7.70
C CYS A 26 -6.26 -11.10 8.86
N ASP A 27 -6.32 -9.86 9.36
CA ASP A 27 -5.51 -9.33 10.47
C ASP A 27 -3.98 -9.47 10.28
N GLU A 28 -3.52 -9.67 9.04
CA GLU A 28 -2.11 -9.81 8.71
C GLU A 28 -1.42 -8.45 8.50
N TYR A 29 -0.16 -8.34 8.95
CA TYR A 29 0.65 -7.10 8.91
C TYR A 29 1.38 -6.88 7.58
N ALA A 30 1.16 -7.74 6.60
CA ALA A 30 1.85 -7.70 5.32
C ALA A 30 0.97 -7.08 4.23
N VAL A 31 1.32 -5.87 3.79
CA VAL A 31 0.70 -5.22 2.63
C VAL A 31 1.74 -4.86 1.57
N GLU A 32 1.38 -5.05 0.31
CA GLU A 32 2.14 -4.65 -0.86
C GLU A 32 1.50 -3.44 -1.56
N LEU A 33 2.29 -2.74 -2.39
CA LEU A 33 1.81 -1.60 -3.16
C LEU A 33 1.39 -2.03 -4.56
N GLY A 34 0.09 -1.93 -4.86
CA GLY A 34 -0.43 -1.93 -6.22
C GLY A 34 -0.33 -0.54 -6.87
N GLN A 35 0.02 -0.51 -8.16
CA GLN A 35 0.08 0.73 -8.94
C GLN A 35 -0.73 0.58 -10.23
N ARG A 36 -1.60 1.55 -10.52
CA ARG A 36 -2.27 1.63 -11.82
C ARG A 36 -1.61 2.71 -12.67
N PHE A 37 -1.28 2.35 -13.90
CA PHE A 37 -0.67 3.24 -14.87
C PHE A 37 -1.70 3.68 -15.91
N ALA A 38 -1.67 4.96 -16.27
CA ALA A 38 -2.34 5.48 -17.48
C ALA A 38 -1.38 6.41 -18.21
N GLN A 39 -1.26 6.25 -19.53
CA GLN A 39 -0.32 7.01 -20.37
C GLN A 39 1.13 7.00 -19.82
N GLY A 40 1.58 5.87 -19.27
CA GLY A 40 2.92 5.72 -18.70
C GLY A 40 3.12 6.36 -17.32
N HIS A 41 2.11 7.02 -16.76
CA HIS A 41 2.16 7.66 -15.45
C HIS A 41 1.35 6.89 -14.42
N VAL A 42 1.80 6.88 -13.17
CA VAL A 42 1.03 6.31 -12.04
C VAL A 42 -0.15 7.23 -11.77
N VAL A 43 -1.36 6.75 -12.03
CA VAL A 43 -2.60 7.51 -11.76
C VAL A 43 -3.26 7.07 -10.46
N GLU A 44 -2.89 5.91 -9.92
CA GLU A 44 -3.47 5.37 -8.70
C GLU A 44 -2.45 4.49 -7.98
N ARG A 45 -2.42 4.61 -6.65
CA ARG A 45 -1.63 3.78 -5.74
C ARG A 45 -2.60 3.13 -4.76
N THR A 46 -2.51 1.82 -4.60
CA THR A 46 -3.36 1.03 -3.71
C THR A 46 -2.50 0.16 -2.81
N LEU A 47 -2.92 -0.09 -1.57
CA LEU A 47 -2.30 -1.10 -0.72
C LEU A 47 -3.12 -2.38 -0.80
N LEU A 48 -2.45 -3.53 -0.96
CA LEU A 48 -3.06 -4.85 -1.06
C LEU A 48 -2.47 -5.74 0.02
N CYS A 49 -3.28 -6.59 0.65
CA CYS A 49 -2.74 -7.58 1.58
C CYS A 49 -1.98 -8.69 0.83
N PHE A 50 -0.81 -9.09 1.34
CA PHE A 50 -0.05 -10.18 0.73
C PHE A 50 -0.77 -11.53 0.83
N ALA A 51 -1.49 -11.78 1.93
CA ALA A 51 -2.14 -13.05 2.19
C ALA A 51 -3.43 -13.25 1.39
N CYS A 52 -4.29 -12.23 1.32
CA CYS A 52 -5.63 -12.34 0.73
C CYS A 52 -5.86 -11.39 -0.47
N GLN A 53 -4.88 -10.56 -0.83
CA GLN A 53 -4.95 -9.58 -1.93
C GLN A 53 -6.09 -8.56 -1.79
N ALA A 54 -6.70 -8.44 -0.60
CA ALA A 54 -7.72 -7.45 -0.31
C ALA A 54 -7.14 -6.03 -0.31
N LYS A 55 -7.93 -5.06 -0.77
CA LYS A 55 -7.56 -3.64 -0.71
C LYS A 55 -7.54 -3.18 0.75
N VAL A 56 -6.43 -2.57 1.15
CA VAL A 56 -6.27 -1.98 2.48
C VAL A 56 -6.35 -0.47 2.34
N ALA A 57 -7.23 0.16 3.11
CA ALA A 57 -7.28 1.61 3.20
C ALA A 57 -6.10 2.09 4.07
N ALA A 58 -5.33 3.05 3.57
CA ALA A 58 -4.41 3.78 4.43
C ALA A 58 -5.26 4.64 5.40
N PRO A 59 -5.00 4.61 6.72
CA PRO A 59 -5.63 5.55 7.63
C PRO A 59 -5.26 6.99 7.23
N ALA A 60 -6.25 7.88 7.32
CA ALA A 60 -6.18 9.27 6.87
C ALA A 60 -5.24 10.15 7.69
#